data_AF-A0A966ZBX1-F1
#
_entry.id   AF-A0A966ZBX1-F1
#
_cell.length_a   1.000
_cell.length_b   1.000
_cell.length_c   1.000
_cell.angle_alpha   90.00
_cell.angle_beta   90.00
_cell.angle_gamma   90.00
#
_symmetry.space_group_name_H-M   'P 1'
#
loop_
_entity.id
_entity.type
_entity.pdbx_description
1 polymer ?
#
loop_
_entity_poly.entity_id
_entity_poly.type
_entity_poly.pdbx_seq_one_letter_code
_entity_poly.pdbx_strand_id
1 'polypeptide(L)' 'MPSKDPLQRFEDILDNIGRIEGYTEGLDSASFLADHKSYDAVERCLERISEAATKSKASGCGLWWNGIWDR' A
#
# COMPACT_ATOMS: atom_id res chain seq x y z
N MET A 1 12.87 6.37 4.76
CA MET A 1 12.65 7.59 3.97
C MET A 1 12.04 7.16 2.65
N PRO A 2 10.86 7.65 2.25
CA PRO A 2 10.29 7.28 0.96
C PRO A 2 11.13 7.86 -0.18
N SER A 3 11.49 7.03 -1.14
CA SER A 3 12.35 7.41 -2.26
C SER A 3 11.64 8.40 -3.22
N LYS A 4 12.45 9.25 -3.86
CA LYS A 4 11.97 10.16 -4.91
C LYS A 4 11.71 9.43 -6.23
N ASP A 5 12.22 8.21 -6.38
CA ASP A 5 12.11 7.40 -7.59
C ASP A 5 10.75 6.68 -7.68
N PRO A 6 9.96 6.87 -8.75
CA PRO A 6 8.72 6.14 -8.99
C PRO A 6 8.88 4.61 -8.99
N LEU A 7 9.99 4.05 -9.49
CA LEU A 7 10.22 2.60 -9.50
C LEU A 7 10.36 2.06 -8.08
N GLN A 8 11.15 2.75 -7.25
CA GLN A 8 11.32 2.39 -5.84
C GLN A 8 9.99 2.44 -5.06
N ARG A 9 9.04 3.31 -5.45
CA ARG A 9 7.70 3.35 -4.82
C ARG A 9 6.87 2.14 -5.16
N PHE A 10 6.98 1.60 -6.38
CA PHE A 10 6.31 0.36 -6.74
C PHE A 10 6.91 -0.83 -6.00
N GLU A 11 8.23 -0.88 -5.87
CA GLU A 11 8.91 -1.87 -5.03
C GLU A 11 8.47 -1.76 -3.57
N ASP A 12 8.40 -0.53 -3.02
CA ASP A 12 7.89 -0.29 -1.66
C ASP A 12 6.45 -0.82 -1.50
N ILE A 13 5.59 -0.63 -2.51
CA ILE A 13 4.21 -1.15 -2.48
C ILE A 13 4.22 -2.68 -2.44
N LEU A 14 4.99 -3.33 -3.32
CA LEU A 14 5.09 -4.79 -3.38
C LEU A 14 5.62 -5.37 -2.07
N ASP A 15 6.64 -4.74 -1.48
CA ASP A 15 7.19 -5.14 -0.18
C ASP A 15 6.16 -5.05 0.95
N ASN A 16 5.34 -3.99 0.97
CA ASN A 16 4.28 -3.86 1.98
C ASN A 16 3.15 -4.88 1.76
N ILE A 17 2.84 -5.23 0.51
CA ILE A 17 1.88 -6.31 0.20
C ILE A 17 2.40 -7.64 0.73
N GLY A 18 3.66 -8.00 0.45
CA GLY A 18 4.23 -9.26 0.95
C GLY A 18 4.29 -9.33 2.49
N ARG A 19 4.46 -8.19 3.17
CA ARG A 19 4.35 -8.12 4.63
C ARG A 19 2.94 -8.36 5.13
N ILE A 20 1.93 -7.78 4.49
CA ILE A 20 0.52 -8.03 4.81
C ILE A 20 0.22 -9.51 4.67
N GLU A 21 0.63 -10.13 3.56
CA GLU A 21 0.45 -11.57 3.33
C GLU A 21 1.05 -12.38 4.50
N GLY A 22 2.28 -12.09 4.91
CA GLY A 22 2.92 -12.76 6.06
C GLY A 22 2.24 -12.51 7.41
N TYR A 23 1.65 -11.33 7.65
CA TYR A 23 0.88 -11.07 8.87
C TYR A 23 -0.47 -11.78 8.89
N THR A 24 -1.06 -12.02 7.72
CA THR A 24 -2.36 -12.70 7.58
C THR A 24 -2.23 -14.21 7.34
N GLU A 25 -1.02 -14.72 7.11
CA GLU A 25 -0.79 -16.12 6.80
C GLU A 25 -1.26 -17.02 7.94
N GLY A 26 -2.16 -17.96 7.62
CA GLY A 26 -2.71 -18.91 8.60
C GLY A 26 -3.72 -18.31 9.58
N LEU A 27 -4.05 -17.01 9.47
CA LEU A 27 -5.10 -16.38 10.26
C LEU A 27 -6.43 -16.41 9.51
N ASP A 28 -7.48 -16.85 10.18
CA ASP A 28 -8.85 -16.55 9.76
C ASP A 28 -9.25 -15.12 10.17
N SER A 29 -10.40 -14.63 9.71
CA SER A 29 -10.84 -13.27 9.97
C SER A 29 -11.07 -12.96 11.47
N ALA A 30 -11.55 -13.91 12.26
CA ALA A 30 -11.76 -13.72 13.69
C ALA A 30 -10.42 -13.69 14.44
N SER A 31 -9.50 -14.60 14.07
CA SER A 31 -8.14 -14.63 14.61
C SER A 31 -7.34 -13.37 14.27
N PHE A 32 -7.50 -12.85 13.05
CA PHE A 32 -6.90 -11.58 12.63
C PHE A 32 -7.45 -10.38 13.43
N LEU A 33 -8.77 -10.31 13.63
CA LEU A 33 -9.39 -9.22 14.41
C LEU A 33 -9.05 -9.28 15.90
N ALA A 34 -8.80 -10.48 16.43
CA ALA A 34 -8.36 -10.66 17.82
C ALA A 34 -6.88 -10.35 18.02
N ASP A 35 -6.04 -10.49 16.98
CA ASP A 35 -4.64 -10.11 17.02
C ASP A 35 -4.43 -8.65 16.61
N HIS A 36 -4.61 -7.76 17.59
CA HIS A 36 -4.39 -6.32 17.43
C HIS A 36 -3.01 -5.98 16.85
N LYS A 37 -1.97 -6.79 17.10
CA LYS A 37 -0.63 -6.52 16.56
C LYS A 37 -0.61 -6.73 15.05
N SER A 38 -1.21 -7.81 14.56
CA SER A 38 -1.32 -8.08 13.13
C SER A 38 -2.23 -7.07 12.45
N TYR A 39 -3.33 -6.69 13.10
CA TYR A 39 -4.22 -5.63 12.62
C TYR A 39 -3.48 -4.28 12.45
N ASP A 40 -2.81 -3.80 13.50
CA ASP A 40 -2.07 -2.54 13.47
C ASP A 40 -0.92 -2.58 12.44
N ALA A 41 -0.26 -3.73 12.30
CA ALA A 41 0.80 -3.92 11.31
C ALA A 41 0.27 -3.85 9.87
N VAL A 42 -0.89 -4.45 9.60
CA VAL A 42 -1.56 -4.40 8.29
C VAL A 42 -2.04 -2.98 8.00
N GLU A 43 -2.67 -2.30 8.95
CA GLU A 43 -3.10 -0.90 8.80
C GLU A 43 -1.92 0.01 8.42
N ARG A 44 -0.80 -0.12 9.13
CA ARG A 44 0.44 0.63 8.84
C ARG A 44 0.98 0.34 7.43
N CYS A 45 0.87 -0.89 6.95
CA CYS A 45 1.28 -1.25 5.59
C CYS A 45 0.35 -0.60 4.55
N LEU A 46 -0.96 -0.57 4.79
CA LEU A 46 -1.94 0.07 3.92
C LEU A 46 -1.76 1.59 3.84
N GLU A 47 -1.42 2.26 4.94
CA GLU A 47 -1.06 3.68 4.95
C GLU A 47 0.14 3.96 4.03
N ARG A 48 1.20 3.15 4.13
CA ARG A 48 2.41 3.30 3.32
C ARG A 48 2.15 3.06 1.84
N ILE A 49 1.34 2.06 1.51
CA ILE A 49 0.91 1.79 0.13
C ILE A 49 0.13 2.99 -0.42
N SER A 50 -0.80 3.54 0.36
CA SER A 50 -1.61 4.70 -0.03
C SER A 50 -0.77 5.96 -0.24
N GLU A 51 0.22 6.19 0.61
CA GLU A 51 1.17 7.29 0.48
C GLU A 51 2.03 7.15 -0.79
N ALA A 52 2.57 5.94 -1.05
CA ALA A 52 3.35 5.65 -2.24
C ALA A 52 2.52 5.82 -3.52
N ALA A 53 1.29 5.30 -3.54
CA ALA A 53 0.37 5.43 -4.66
C ALA A 53 -0.02 6.90 -4.94
N THR A 54 -0.26 7.68 -3.89
CA THR A 54 -0.57 9.12 -4.02
C THR A 54 0.63 9.90 -4.57
N LYS A 55 1.85 9.59 -4.11
CA LYS A 55 3.09 10.22 -4.62
C LYS A 55 3.41 9.85 -6.06
N SER A 56 3.04 8.64 -6.50
CA SER A 56 3.17 8.24 -7.90
C SER A 56 2.32 9.12 -8.83
N LYS A 57 1.16 9.61 -8.38
CA LYS A 57 0.34 10.57 -9.15
C LYS A 57 1.05 11.92 -9.38
N ALA A 58 2.02 12.29 -8.54
CA ALA A 58 2.74 13.55 -8.65
C ALA A 58 3.99 13.47 -9.54
N SER A 59 4.49 12.27 -9.86
CA SER A 59 5.68 12.07 -10.70
C SER A 59 5.37 11.67 -12.14
N GLY A 60 4.11 11.33 -12.44
CA GLY A 60 3.59 11.25 -13.79
C GLY A 60 3.24 12.66 -14.28
N CYS A 61 3.87 13.10 -15.35
CA CYS A 61 3.51 14.24 -16.20
C CYS A 61 2.01 14.62 -16.07
N GLY A 62 1.71 15.89 -15.73
CA GLY A 62 0.39 16.42 -15.38
C GLY A 62 -0.67 16.44 -16.49
N LEU A 63 -0.92 15.32 -17.18
CA LEU A 63 -1.91 15.22 -18.25
C LEU A 63 -2.71 13.90 -18.28
N TRP A 64 -2.58 12.99 -17.31
CA TRP A 64 -3.23 11.65 -17.38
C TRP A 64 -4.36 11.39 -16.36
N TRP A 65 -4.84 12.40 -15.61
CA TRP A 65 -5.88 12.19 -14.57
C TRP A 65 -7.32 12.55 -15.00
N ASN A 66 -7.53 13.22 -16.15
CA ASN A 66 -8.85 13.75 -16.56
C ASN A 66 -9.70 12.83 -17.47
N GLY A 67 -9.59 11.50 -17.43
CA GLY A 67 -10.36 10.69 -18.40
C GLY A 67 -10.65 9.23 -18.12
N ILE A 68 -10.30 8.67 -16.96
CA ILE A 68 -10.49 7.22 -16.71
C ILE A 68 -11.51 6.90 -15.59
N TRP A 69 -11.90 7.89 -14.78
CA TRP A 69 -12.86 7.69 -13.67
C TRP A 69 -14.17 8.46 -13.81
N ASP A 70 -14.47 8.98 -15.00
CA ASP A 70 -15.76 9.61 -15.32
C ASP A 70 -16.60 8.67 -16.21
N ARG A 71 -17.02 7.54 -15.63
CA ARG A 71 -18.08 6.69 -16.18
C ARG A 71 -18.97 6.21 -15.05
#